data_AF-A0A534SSG8-F1
#
_entry.id   AF-A0A534SSG8-F1
#
_cell.length_a   1.000
_cell.length_b   1.000
_cell.length_c   1.000
_cell.angle_alpha   90.00
_cell.angle_beta   90.00
_cell.angle_gamma   90.00
#
_symmetry.space_group_name_H-M   'P 1'
#
loop_
_entity.id
_entity.type
_entity.pdbx_description
1 polymer ?
#
loop_
_entity_poly.entity_id
_entity_poly.type
_entity_poly.pdbx_seq_one_letter_code
_entity_poly.pdbx_strand_id
1 'polypeptide(L)'
;MTAAVFLSYWTGLRFVAPDLDPAALVGTALALHLCDAIMCRLFAHNNGYPKALWTGLGLVAGLWAVAVLILLPRRGGAPPPPGRLP
;
A
#
# COMPACT_ATOMS: atom_id res chain seq x y z
N MET A 1 23.26 4.66 -8.74
CA MET A 1 21.97 5.27 -8.32
C MET A 1 22.09 5.67 -6.86
N THR A 2 21.67 6.86 -6.45
CA THR A 2 21.79 7.28 -5.03
C THR A 2 20.61 6.72 -4.21
N ALA A 3 20.79 6.62 -2.89
CA ALA A 3 19.74 6.14 -1.98
C ALA A 3 18.48 7.03 -2.01
N ALA A 4 18.66 8.35 -2.09
CA ALA A 4 17.55 9.31 -2.21
C ALA A 4 16.76 9.13 -3.51
N VAL A 5 17.46 8.94 -4.64
CA VAL A 5 16.80 8.66 -5.93
C VAL A 5 16.00 7.35 -5.85
N PHE A 6 16.61 6.28 -5.33
CA PHE A 6 15.90 5.01 -5.11
C PHE A 6 14.66 5.20 -4.25
N LEU A 7 14.79 5.83 -3.08
CA LEU A 7 13.70 6.05 -2.14
C LEU A 7 12.56 6.88 -2.76
N SER A 8 12.90 7.92 -3.53
CA SER A 8 11.92 8.79 -4.20
C SER A 8 11.08 8.05 -5.25
N TYR A 9 11.67 7.12 -6.00
CA TYR A 9 10.93 6.29 -6.94
C TYR A 9 10.15 5.18 -6.24
N TRP A 10 10.75 4.55 -5.23
CA TRP A 10 10.13 3.48 -4.46
C TRP A 10 8.82 3.92 -3.79
N THR A 11 8.83 5.13 -3.21
CA THR A 11 7.67 5.74 -2.54
C THR A 11 6.73 6.48 -3.48
N GLY A 12 7.09 6.62 -4.76
CA GLY A 12 6.37 7.45 -5.74
C GLY A 12 6.53 8.97 -5.53
N LEU A 13 7.25 9.42 -4.50
CA LEU A 13 7.46 10.84 -4.20
C LEU A 13 8.16 11.60 -5.32
N ARG A 14 8.93 10.91 -6.16
CA ARG A 14 9.54 11.51 -7.35
C ARG A 14 8.50 12.11 -8.31
N PHE A 15 7.28 11.56 -8.35
CA PHE A 15 6.20 12.04 -9.22
C PHE A 15 5.32 13.12 -8.58
N VAL A 16 5.28 13.18 -7.25
CA VAL A 16 4.38 14.08 -6.50
C VAL A 16 5.13 15.31 -5.98
N ALA A 17 6.34 15.12 -5.47
CA ALA A 17 7.17 16.16 -4.85
C ALA A 17 8.65 15.89 -5.17
N PRO A 18 9.09 16.19 -6.42
CA PRO A 18 10.42 15.80 -6.92
C PRO A 18 11.59 16.50 -6.22
N ASP A 19 11.36 17.64 -5.57
CA ASP A 19 12.38 18.54 -5.02
C ASP A 19 12.41 18.53 -3.48
N LEU A 20 11.93 17.44 -2.86
CA LEU A 20 12.02 17.26 -1.41
C LEU A 20 13.48 17.25 -0.94
N ASP A 21 13.75 17.96 0.14
CA ASP A 21 15.02 17.84 0.84
C ASP A 21 15.18 16.40 1.39
N PRO A 22 16.41 15.89 1.56
CA PRO A 22 16.64 14.52 2.01
C PRO A 22 15.99 14.14 3.34
N ALA A 23 15.93 15.05 4.32
CA ALA A 23 15.31 14.81 5.62
C ALA A 23 13.79 14.72 5.48
N ALA A 24 13.17 15.66 4.76
CA ALA A 24 11.73 15.61 4.46
C ALA A 24 11.38 14.36 3.65
N LEU A 25 12.19 13.96 2.66
CA LEU A 25 12.00 12.75 1.87
C LEU A 25 11.89 11.50 2.76
N VAL A 26 12.83 11.33 3.70
CA VAL A 26 12.82 10.18 4.61
C VAL A 26 11.60 10.22 5.53
N GLY A 27 11.27 11.39 6.10
CA GLY A 27 10.10 11.54 6.97
C GLY A 27 8.78 11.23 6.25
N THR A 28 8.60 11.78 5.05
CA THR A 28 7.41 11.53 4.23
C THR A 28 7.35 10.07 3.76
N ALA A 29 8.47 9.47 3.36
CA ALA A 29 8.54 8.06 3.00
C ALA A 29 8.07 7.14 4.14
N LEU A 30 8.54 7.38 5.36
CA LEU A 30 8.13 6.61 6.54
C LEU A 30 6.64 6.77 6.84
N ALA A 31 6.13 8.00 6.77
CA ALA A 31 4.70 8.27 6.99
C ALA A 31 3.82 7.57 5.94
N LEU A 32 4.22 7.61 4.67
CA LEU A 32 3.53 6.91 3.58
C LEU A 32 3.49 5.41 3.81
N HIS A 33 4.65 4.79 4.08
CA HIS A 33 4.73 3.36 4.33
C HIS A 33 3.92 2.91 5.55
N LEU A 34 3.82 3.75 6.59
CA LEU A 34 2.96 3.48 7.75
C LEU A 34 1.47 3.49 7.36
N CYS A 35 1.04 4.49 6.58
CA CYS A 35 -0.32 4.53 6.03
C CYS A 35 -0.60 3.32 5.14
N ASP A 36 0.33 2.96 4.27
CA ASP A 36 0.23 1.81 3.37
C ASP A 36 0.15 0.48 4.12
N ALA A 37 0.86 0.34 5.25
CA ALA A 37 0.75 -0.81 6.14
C ALA A 37 -0.66 -0.95 6.73
N ILE A 38 -1.25 0.16 7.16
CA ILE A 38 -2.63 0.20 7.68
C ILE A 38 -3.62 -0.17 6.58
N MET A 39 -3.50 0.45 5.39
CA MET A 39 -4.35 0.17 4.24
C MET A 39 -4.26 -1.29 3.81
N CYS A 40 -3.04 -1.84 3.71
CA CYS A 40 -2.83 -3.25 3.40
C CYS A 40 -3.48 -4.17 4.43
N ARG A 41 -3.40 -3.85 5.72
CA ARG A 41 -4.05 -4.63 6.78
C ARG A 41 -5.58 -4.69 6.60
N LEU A 42 -6.19 -3.54 6.28
CA LEU A 42 -7.63 -3.42 6.07
C LEU A 42 -8.08 -4.19 4.83
N PHE A 43 -7.43 -3.98 3.70
CA PHE A 43 -7.76 -4.71 2.46
C PHE A 43 -7.54 -6.20 2.60
N ALA A 44 -6.46 -6.64 3.25
CA ALA A 44 -6.19 -8.05 3.45
C ALA A 44 -7.30 -8.70 4.30
N HIS A 45 -7.74 -8.01 5.36
CA HIS A 45 -8.84 -8.50 6.18
C HIS A 45 -10.14 -8.69 5.37
N ASN A 46 -10.49 -7.71 4.55
CA ASN A 46 -11.73 -7.72 3.77
C ASN A 46 -11.68 -8.73 2.60
N ASN A 47 -10.49 -8.93 2.03
CA ASN A 47 -10.27 -9.78 0.86
C ASN A 47 -9.90 -11.23 1.22
N GLY A 48 -9.89 -11.61 2.51
CA GLY A 48 -9.60 -12.98 2.95
C GLY A 48 -8.12 -13.35 2.91
N TYR A 49 -7.22 -12.36 2.97
CA TYR A 49 -5.78 -12.55 3.01
C TYR A 49 -5.21 -12.42 4.45
N PRO A 50 -4.04 -13.01 4.74
CA PRO A 50 -3.41 -12.92 6.06
C PRO A 50 -2.99 -11.48 6.39
N LYS A 51 -3.63 -10.89 7.40
CA LYS A 51 -3.46 -9.47 7.80
C LYS A 51 -2.01 -9.12 8.11
N ALA A 52 -1.33 -9.93 8.91
CA ALA A 52 0.03 -9.64 9.38
C ALA A 52 1.04 -9.59 8.22
N LEU A 53 0.96 -10.55 7.29
CA LEU A 53 1.81 -10.58 6.09
C LEU A 53 1.63 -9.31 5.28
N TRP A 54 0.39 -8.94 4.96
CA TRP A 54 0.12 -7.75 4.14
C TRP A 54 0.43 -6.45 4.87
N THR A 55 0.28 -6.39 6.19
CA THR A 55 0.72 -5.23 6.98
C THR A 55 2.24 -5.03 6.84
N GLY A 56 3.02 -6.10 6.98
CA GLY A 56 4.48 -6.05 6.82
C GLY A 56 4.90 -5.69 5.39
N LEU A 57 4.22 -6.25 4.38
CA LEU A 57 4.46 -5.89 2.98
C LEU A 57 4.12 -4.42 2.71
N GLY A 58 3.03 -3.88 3.25
CA GLY A 58 2.72 -2.46 3.17
C GLY A 58 3.77 -1.58 3.83
N LEU A 59 4.34 -1.99 4.97
CA LEU A 59 5.38 -1.23 5.64
C LEU A 59 6.71 -1.20 4.85
N VAL A 60 7.05 -2.27 4.12
CA VAL A 60 8.32 -2.36 3.40
C VAL A 60 8.20 -1.90 1.95
N ALA A 61 7.13 -2.30 1.27
CA ALA A 61 6.90 -2.03 -0.14
C ALA A 61 5.91 -0.88 -0.42
N GLY A 62 5.26 -0.36 0.62
CA GLY A 62 4.44 0.84 0.54
C GLY A 62 3.32 0.70 -0.50
N LEU A 63 3.18 1.75 -1.30
CA LEU A 63 2.23 1.87 -2.40
C LEU A 63 2.16 0.64 -3.30
N TRP A 64 3.29 0.00 -3.60
CA TRP A 64 3.31 -1.15 -4.50
C TRP A 64 2.59 -2.37 -3.91
N ALA A 65 2.73 -2.61 -2.60
CA ALA A 65 1.97 -3.67 -1.93
C ALA A 65 0.47 -3.36 -1.94
N VAL A 66 0.10 -2.11 -1.71
CA VAL A 66 -1.31 -1.67 -1.77
C VAL A 66 -1.89 -1.90 -3.16
N ALA A 67 -1.18 -1.48 -4.21
CA ALA A 67 -1.61 -1.65 -5.60
C ALA A 67 -1.84 -3.13 -5.95
N VAL A 68 -0.89 -4.01 -5.60
CA VAL A 68 -1.05 -5.46 -5.81
C VAL A 68 -2.27 -5.98 -5.05
N LEU A 69 -2.45 -5.60 -3.79
CA LEU A 69 -3.54 -6.10 -2.96
C LEU A 69 -4.93 -5.66 -3.45
N ILE A 70 -5.04 -4.47 -4.05
CA ILE A 70 -6.26 -3.97 -4.69
C ILE A 70 -6.59 -4.78 -5.95
N LEU A 71 -5.57 -5.12 -6.75
CA LEU A 71 -5.76 -5.88 -7.99
C LEU A 71 -6.01 -7.37 -7.76
N LEU A 72 -5.63 -7.89 -6.59
CA LEU A 72 -5.83 -9.28 -6.25
C LEU A 72 -7.33 -9.59 -6.04
N PRO A 73 -7.83 -10.72 -6.59
CA PRO A 73 -9.21 -11.12 -6.38
C PRO A 73 -9.43 -11.48 -4.91
N ARG A 74 -10.64 -11.22 -4.43
CA ARG A 74 -11.06 -11.64 -3.09
C ARG A 74 -10.93 -13.16 -2.96
N ARG A 75 -10.21 -13.63 -1.93
CA ARG A 75 -10.12 -15.05 -1.58
C ARG A 75 -11.29 -15.44 -0.71
N GLY A 76 -12.00 -16.50 -1.12
CA GLY A 76 -13.03 -17.14 -0.31
C GLY A 76 -14.41 -16.47 -0.29
N GLY A 77 -14.72 -15.55 -1.21
CA GLY A 77 -16.05 -14.94 -1.31
C GLY A 77 -16.92 -15.67 -2.33
N ALA A 78 -17.96 -16.37 -1.87
CA ALA A 78 -19.15 -16.57 -2.71
C ALA A 78 -19.63 -15.20 -3.23
N PRO A 79 -20.24 -15.12 -4.42
CA PRO A 79 -20.77 -13.86 -4.94
C PRO A 79 -21.64 -13.18 -3.87
N PRO A 80 -21.64 -11.83 -3.80
CA PRO A 80 -22.61 -11.15 -2.94
C PRO A 80 -24.01 -11.71 -3.28
N PRO A 81 -24.83 -12.08 -2.27
CA PRO A 81 -26.17 -12.59 -2.54
C PRO A 81 -26.90 -11.57 -3.42
N PRO A 82 -27.60 -11.99 -4.48
CA PRO A 82 -28.28 -11.06 -5.37
C PRO A 82 -29.14 -10.13 -4.53
N GLY A 83 -28.86 -8.84 -4.61
CA GLY A 83 -29.62 -7.83 -3.89
C GLY A 83 -31.09 -8.01 -4.24
N ARG A 84 -31.95 -8.15 -3.23
CA ARG A 84 -33.39 -8.06 -3.47
C ARG A 84 -33.64 -6.63 -3.91
N LEU A 85 -33.88 -6.43 -5.21
CA LEU A 85 -34.45 -5.20 -5.71
C LEU A 85 -35.80 -5.00 -4.98
N PRO A 86 -36.09 -3.78 -4.50
CA PRO A 86 -37.36 -3.48 -3.85
C PRO A 86 -38.55 -3.69 -4.79
#